data_AF-A0A938GHK6-F1
#
_entry.id   AF-A0A938GHK6-F1
#
_cell.length_a   1.000
_cell.length_b   1.000
_cell.length_c   1.000
_cell.angle_alpha   90.00
_cell.angle_beta   90.00
_cell.angle_gamma   90.00
#
_symmetry.space_group_name_H-M   'P 1'
#
loop_
_entity.id
_entity.type
_entity.pdbx_description
1 polymer ?
#
loop_
_entity_poly.entity_id
_entity_poly.type
_entity_poly.pdbx_seq_one_letter_code
_entity_poly.pdbx_strand_id
1 'polypeptide(L)' 'MKIRGNRVELGEIESALTRHEKVREAAVTLRRNVSGESSLVAYVVLKHVKATDETSGARLSEVSSVQ' A
#
# COMPACT_ATOMS: atom_id res chain seq x y z
N MET A 1 20.52 -13.39 -4.88
CA MET A 1 21.51 -12.48 -5.52
C MET A 1 22.31 -11.77 -4.44
N LYS A 2 23.42 -11.09 -4.76
CA LYS A 2 24.19 -10.30 -3.78
C LYS A 2 24.02 -8.81 -4.06
N ILE A 3 23.61 -8.06 -3.04
CA ILE A 3 23.57 -6.60 -3.07
C ILE A 3 24.48 -6.11 -1.95
N ARG A 4 25.53 -5.35 -2.30
CA ARG A 4 26.50 -4.77 -1.36
C ARG A 4 27.07 -5.80 -0.35
N GLY A 5 27.27 -7.06 -0.78
CA GLY A 5 27.80 -8.14 0.05
C GLY A 5 26.75 -9.01 0.76
N ASN A 6 25.49 -8.59 0.83
CA ASN A 6 24.42 -9.35 1.49
C ASN A 6 23.68 -10.25 0.50
N ARG A 7 23.38 -11.50 0.90
CA ARG A 7 22.50 -12.38 0.12
C ARG A 7 21.07 -11.91 0.36
N VAL A 8 20.45 -11.37 -0.68
CA VAL A 8 19.06 -10.89 -0.64
C VAL A 8 18.22 -11.75 -1.56
N GLU A 9 17.07 -12.19 -1.05
CA GLU A 9 16.07 -12.96 -1.77
C GLU A 9 14.83 -12.09 -1.98
N LEU A 10 14.44 -11.86 -3.24
CA LEU A 10 13.35 -10.95 -3.58
C LEU A 10 12.03 -11.36 -2.91
N GLY A 11 11.75 -12.67 -2.89
CA GLY A 11 10.57 -13.23 -2.24
C GLY A 11 10.51 -12.98 -0.72
N GLU A 12 11.65 -12.86 -0.04
CA GLU A 12 11.69 -12.49 1.38
C GLU A 12 11.25 -11.04 1.57
N ILE A 13 11.71 -10.13 0.71
CA ILE A 13 11.31 -8.71 0.74
C ILE A 13 9.82 -8.58 0.41
N GLU A 14 9.33 -9.27 -0.63
CA GLU A 14 7.91 -9.29 -0.99
C GLU A 14 7.05 -9.81 0.17
N SER A 15 7.48 -10.89 0.83
CA SER A 15 6.82 -11.44 2.01
C SER A 15 6.84 -10.47 3.19
N ALA A 16 7.94 -9.75 3.40
CA ALA A 16 8.04 -8.74 4.46
C ALA A 16 7.14 -7.53 4.18
N LEU A 17 7.05 -7.09 2.92
CA LEU A 17 6.19 -5.97 2.52
C LEU A 17 4.69 -6.32 2.65
N THR A 18 4.30 -7.53 2.25
CA THR A 18 2.90 -7.99 2.32
C THR A 18 2.42 -8.24 3.76
N ARG A 19 3.32 -8.41 4.73
CA ARG A 19 2.98 -8.43 6.17
C ARG A 19 2.50 -7.08 6.70
N HIS A 20 2.81 -5.98 6.02
CA HIS A 20 2.36 -4.65 6.45
C HIS A 20 0.84 -4.52 6.28
N GLU A 21 0.14 -4.05 7.30
CA GLU A 21 -1.34 -4.07 7.35
C GLU A 21 -2.01 -3.32 6.20
N LYS A 22 -1.35 -2.31 5.64
CA LYS A 22 -1.87 -1.52 4.52
C LYS A 22 -1.53 -2.07 3.13
N VAL A 23 -0.65 -3.08 3.03
CA VAL A 23 -0.20 -3.64 1.74
C VAL A 23 -1.03 -4.87 1.41
N ARG A 24 -1.55 -4.94 0.19
CA ARG A 24 -2.29 -6.08 -0.36
C ARG A 24 -1.37 -7.02 -1.12
N GLU A 25 -0.56 -6.45 -2.00
CA GLU A 25 0.35 -7.17 -2.89
C GLU A 25 1.66 -6.38 -3.02
N ALA A 26 2.77 -7.07 -3.23
CA ALA A 26 4.07 -6.46 -3.49
C ALA A 26 4.86 -7.27 -4.51
N ALA A 27 5.59 -6.59 -5.38
CA ALA A 27 6.54 -7.18 -6.32
C ALA A 27 7.86 -6.39 -6.25
N VAL A 28 8.99 -7.09 -6.15
CA VAL A 28 10.31 -6.46 -5.99
C VAL A 28 11.20 -6.84 -7.16
N THR A 29 11.86 -5.85 -7.75
CA THR A 29 12.77 -6.04 -8.88
C THR A 29 14.12 -5.37 -8.64
N LEU A 30 15.14 -5.86 -9.34
CA LEU A 30 16.45 -5.23 -9.40
C LEU A 30 16.51 -4.30 -10.60
N ARG A 31 16.67 -3.00 -10.34
CA ARG A 31 16.85 -1.99 -11.38
C ARG A 31 18.30 -1.50 -11.37
N ARG A 32 18.95 -1.52 -12.53
CA ARG A 32 20.22 -0.81 -12.73
C ARG A 32 19.95 0.65 -13.05
N ASN A 33 20.65 1.56 -12.38
CA ASN A 33 20.63 2.98 -12.68
C ASN A 33 21.63 3.31 -13.82
N VAL A 34 21.68 4.59 -14.20
CA VAL A 34 22.53 5.07 -15.30
C VAL A 34 24.02 4.92 -14.99
N SER A 35 24.42 4.97 -13.71
CA SER A 35 25.79 4.74 -13.25
C SER A 35 26.17 3.26 -13.15
N GLY A 36 25.25 2.34 -13.45
CA GLY A 36 25.48 0.88 -13.41
C GLY A 36 25.30 0.24 -12.02
N GLU A 37 24.98 1.03 -11.00
CA GLU A 37 24.65 0.51 -9.67
C GLU A 37 23.29 -0.19 -9.68
N SER A 38 23.20 -1.29 -8.92
CA SER A 38 21.98 -2.05 -8.78
C SER A 38 21.20 -1.60 -7.54
N SER A 39 19.93 -1.25 -7.75
CA SER A 39 19.00 -0.82 -6.71
C SER A 39 17.77 -1.73 -6.69
N LEU A 40 17.24 -1.99 -5.50
CA LEU A 40 15.96 -2.66 -5.35
C LEU A 40 14.83 -1.64 -5.52
N VAL A 41 13.81 -2.03 -6.27
CA VAL A 41 12.57 -1.26 -6.44
C VAL A 41 11.41 -2.17 -6.08
N ALA A 42 10.55 -1.70 -5.18
CA ALA A 42 9.34 -2.40 -4.78
C ALA A 42 8.11 -1.66 -5.32
N TYR A 43 7.21 -2.39 -5.98
CA TYR A 43 5.88 -1.93 -6.33
C TYR A 43 4.90 -2.53 -5.34
N VAL A 44 4.03 -1.70 -4.78
CA VAL A 44 3.07 -2.11 -3.75
C VAL A 44 1.66 -1.72 -4.15
N VAL A 45 0.71 -2.62 -3.91
CA VAL A 45 -0.72 -2.34 -4.00
C VAL A 45 -1.25 -2.18 -2.59
N LEU A 46 -1.91 -1.06 -2.31
CA LEU A 46 -2.50 -0.81 -1.00
C LEU A 46 -3.85 -1.52 -0.86
N LYS A 47 -4.20 -1.91 0.37
CA LYS A 47 -5.56 -2.36 0.68
C LYS A 47 -6.53 -1.20 0.48
N HIS A 48 -7.70 -1.50 -0.08
CA HIS A 48 -8.76 -0.49 -0.17
C HIS A 48 -9.20 -0.13 1.24
N VAL A 49 -9.16 1.17 1.56
CA VAL A 49 -9.92 1.70 2.68
C VAL A 49 -11.37 1.62 2.24
N LYS A 50 -12.14 0.68 2.80
CA LYS A 50 -13.60 0.85 2.79
C LYS A 50 -13.83 2.17 3.51
N ALA A 51 -14.41 3.16 2.84
CA ALA A 51 -15.03 4.26 3.54
C ALA A 51 -16.00 3.61 4.53
N THR A 52 -15.68 3.70 5.83
CA THR A 52 -16.65 3.40 6.87
C THR A 52 -17.79 4.36 6.60
N ASP A 53 -18.91 3.82 6.14
CA ASP A 53 -20.13 4.56 5.93
C ASP A 53 -20.68 4.93 7.32
N GLU A 54 -20.04 5.90 7.96
CA GLU A 54 -20.55 6.64 9.11
C GLU A 54 -21.57 7.68 8.59
N THR A 55 -22.49 7.25 7.73
CA THR A 55 -23.70 8.00 7.34
C THR A 55 -24.91 7.19 7.77
N SER A 56 -25.00 6.88 9.07
CA SER A 56 -26.29 6.57 9.68
C SER A 56 -27.03 7.88 9.87
N GLY A 57 -28.13 8.04 9.13
CA GLY A 57 -28.88 9.27 9.01
C GLY A 57 -29.32 9.88 10.34
N ALA A 58 -28.88 11.11 10.58
CA ALA A 58 -29.61 12.07 11.38
C ALA A 58 -29.87 13.29 10.48
N ARG A 59 -30.86 13.18 9.57
CA ARG A 59 -31.60 14.36 9.14
C ARG A 59 -32.34 14.86 10.37
N LEU A 60 -31.72 15.75 11.13
CA LEU A 60 -32.43 16.62 12.06
C LEU A 60 -33.41 17.43 11.21
N SER A 61 -34.68 17.24 11.49
CA SER A 61 -35.82 17.91 10.88
C SER A 61 -35.59 19.41 10.76
N GLU A 62 -35.41 19.93 9.54
CA GLU A 62 -35.87 21.27 9.22
C GLU A 62 -37.39 21.25 9.41
N VAL A 63 -37.82 21.87 10.50
CA VAL A 63 -39.24 22.09 10.79
C VAL A 63 -39.77 23.05 9.74
N SER A 64 -40.40 22.50 8.71
CA SER A 64 -41.22 23.26 7.75
C SER A 64 -42.66 22.74 7.80
N SER A 65 -43.45 23.38 8.66
CA SER A 65 -44.89 23.64 8.50
C SER A 65 -45.09 24.96 9.26
N VAL A 66 -45.29 26.10 8.58
CA VAL A 66 -46.53 26.52 7.91
C VAL A 66 -47.72 26.41 8.85
N GLN A 67 -47.97 27.45 9.65
CA GLN A 67 -48.97 28.50 9.42
C GLN A 67 -48.57 29.75 10.21
#